data_AF-A0A930EWS1-F1
#
_entry.id   AF-A0A930EWS1-F1
#
_cell.length_a   1.000
_cell.length_b   1.000
_cell.length_c   1.000
_cell.angle_alpha   90.00
_cell.angle_beta   90.00
_cell.angle_gamma   90.00
#
_symmetry.space_group_name_H-M   'P 1'
#
loop_
_entity.id
_entity.type
_entity.pdbx_description
1 polymer ?
#
loop_
_entity_poly.entity_id
_entity_poly.type
_entity_poly.pdbx_seq_one_letter_code
_entity_poly.pdbx_strand_id
1 'polypeptide(L)'
;MNLTVPDLTIACMIVSCVIAFGLPILLALYFHKKKGEFIPMIVGIAVMFVFVFTLEAAVNQTIFKSTIGETIRNNKVLYAAYGGLMAAVFEECGRWIAYRTILKNRMGNDSNALMYGVGHGGCEAIMIVGFMMLNYITISIMMNKGTIGDTLSQLDSTTLA
;
A
#
# COMPACT_ATOMS: atom_id res chain seq x y z
N MET A 1 -26.24 18.51 7.82
CA MET A 1 -26.14 17.07 7.51
C MET A 1 -25.40 16.43 8.68
N ASN A 2 -26.03 15.53 9.44
CA ASN A 2 -25.36 14.83 10.54
C ASN A 2 -24.39 13.81 9.93
N LEU A 3 -23.13 14.20 9.78
CA LEU A 3 -22.06 13.34 9.28
C LEU A 3 -21.57 12.44 10.43
N THR A 4 -22.40 11.50 10.85
CA THR A 4 -22.05 10.51 11.88
C THR A 4 -21.69 9.18 11.24
N VAL A 5 -20.45 8.75 11.46
CA VAL A 5 -19.93 7.45 11.06
C VAL A 5 -20.33 6.41 12.12
N PRO A 6 -20.94 5.27 11.74
CA PRO A 6 -21.30 4.21 12.67
C PRO A 6 -20.09 3.62 13.41
N ASP A 7 -20.25 3.32 14.70
CA ASP A 7 -19.19 2.75 15.55
C ASP A 7 -18.67 1.40 15.00
N LEU A 8 -19.56 0.60 14.39
CA LEU A 8 -19.18 -0.66 13.75
C LEU A 8 -18.17 -0.46 12.61
N THR A 9 -18.35 0.60 11.81
CA THR A 9 -17.42 0.92 10.71
C THR A 9 -16.05 1.29 11.27
N ILE A 10 -16.00 2.09 12.34
CA ILE A 10 -14.76 2.47 13.02
C ILE A 10 -14.06 1.23 13.59
N ALA A 11 -14.81 0.32 14.21
CA ALA A 11 -14.26 -0.95 14.69
C ALA A 11 -13.64 -1.79 13.57
N CYS A 12 -14.32 -1.92 12.42
CA CYS A 12 -13.78 -2.63 11.25
C CYS A 12 -12.51 -1.97 10.69
N MET A 13 -12.43 -0.63 10.67
CA MET A 13 -11.21 0.08 10.27
C MET A 13 -10.06 -0.21 11.24
N ILE A 14 -10.31 -0.21 12.55
CA ILE A 14 -9.30 -0.54 13.57
C ILE A 14 -8.79 -1.97 13.39
N VAL A 15 -9.70 -2.94 13.23
CA VAL A 15 -9.32 -4.34 13.00
C VAL A 15 -8.47 -4.48 11.74
N SER A 16 -8.89 -3.84 10.64
CA SER A 16 -8.15 -3.85 9.37
C SER A 16 -6.76 -3.23 9.53
N CYS A 17 -6.65 -2.12 10.26
CA CYS A 17 -5.37 -1.48 10.58
C CYS A 17 -4.47 -2.43 11.39
N VAL A 18 -4.99 -3.05 12.45
CA VAL A 18 -4.21 -3.97 13.29
C VAL A 18 -3.71 -5.17 12.48
N ILE A 19 -4.54 -5.72 11.58
CA ILE A 19 -4.12 -6.81 10.70
C ILE A 19 -3.03 -6.34 9.72
N ALA A 20 -3.19 -5.17 9.12
CA ALA A 20 -2.25 -4.62 8.14
C ALA A 20 -0.84 -4.42 8.72
N PHE A 21 -0.72 -3.96 9.97
CA PHE A 21 0.58 -3.82 10.66
C PHE A 21 1.03 -5.12 11.32
N GLY A 22 0.11 -5.85 11.95
CA GLY A 22 0.43 -7.02 12.77
C GLY A 22 0.82 -8.24 11.95
N LEU A 23 0.11 -8.53 10.86
CA LEU A 23 0.35 -9.73 10.06
C LEU A 23 1.78 -9.76 9.45
N PRO A 24 2.31 -8.69 8.84
CA PRO A 24 3.68 -8.69 8.33
C PRO A 24 4.73 -8.92 9.42
N ILE A 25 4.56 -8.31 10.60
CA ILE A 25 5.49 -8.46 11.73
C ILE A 25 5.46 -9.90 12.25
N LEU A 26 4.27 -10.48 12.43
CA LEU A 26 4.10 -11.86 12.90
C LEU A 26 4.71 -12.86 11.90
N LEU A 27 4.49 -12.67 10.61
CA LEU A 27 5.04 -13.53 9.57
C LEU A 27 6.57 -13.39 9.49
N ALA A 28 7.13 -12.19 9.62
CA ALA A 28 8.57 -11.97 9.65
C ALA A 28 9.22 -12.73 10.82
N LEU A 29 8.67 -12.62 12.02
CA LEU A 29 9.17 -13.35 13.20
C LEU A 29 9.03 -14.86 13.04
N TYR A 30 7.91 -15.33 12.47
CA TYR A 30 7.66 -16.75 12.24
C TYR A 30 8.64 -17.37 11.23
N PHE A 31 8.84 -16.74 10.08
CA PHE A 31 9.75 -17.26 9.07
C PHE A 31 11.22 -17.09 9.48
N HIS A 32 11.53 -16.10 10.32
CA HIS A 32 12.87 -15.97 10.85
C HIS A 32 13.23 -17.15 11.75
N LYS A 33 12.28 -17.60 12.59
CA LYS A 33 12.42 -18.84 13.36
C LYS A 33 12.58 -20.09 12.48
N LYS A 34 12.03 -20.09 11.26
CA LYS A 34 12.20 -21.16 10.26
C LYS A 34 13.47 -21.02 9.41
N LYS A 35 14.50 -20.33 9.90
CA LYS A 35 15.78 -20.09 9.19
C LYS A 35 15.62 -19.28 7.89
N GLY A 36 14.59 -18.43 7.81
CA GLY A 36 14.47 -17.42 6.75
C GLY A 36 15.41 -16.25 7.01
N GLU A 37 16.15 -15.84 5.98
CA GLU A 37 17.08 -14.71 6.04
C GLU A 37 16.36 -13.38 5.87
N PHE A 38 16.85 -12.32 6.51
CA PHE A 38 16.28 -10.97 6.36
C PHE A 38 16.59 -10.31 5.01
N ILE A 39 17.60 -10.78 4.28
CA ILE A 39 17.98 -10.20 2.98
C ILE A 39 16.81 -10.29 1.97
N PRO A 40 16.19 -11.47 1.73
CA PRO A 40 14.97 -11.56 0.94
C PRO A 40 13.87 -10.58 1.35
N MET A 41 13.65 -10.38 2.65
CA MET A 41 12.67 -9.41 3.16
C MET A 41 12.97 -8.00 2.70
N ILE A 42 14.21 -7.54 2.91
CA ILE A 42 14.64 -6.18 2.58
C ILE A 42 14.58 -5.96 1.07
N VAL A 43 14.95 -6.97 0.27
CA VAL A 43 14.84 -6.91 -1.18
C VAL A 43 13.37 -6.81 -1.61
N GLY A 44 12.45 -7.55 -0.98
CA GLY A 44 11.02 -7.44 -1.23
C GLY A 44 10.48 -6.04 -0.97
N ILE A 45 10.85 -5.43 0.16
CA ILE A 45 10.49 -4.05 0.51
C ILE A 45 11.06 -3.06 -0.53
N ALA A 46 12.34 -3.22 -0.89
CA ALA A 46 13.00 -2.33 -1.85
C ALA A 46 12.35 -2.39 -3.25
N VAL A 47 12.00 -3.60 -3.71
CA VAL A 47 11.29 -3.78 -4.99
C VAL A 47 9.95 -3.07 -4.97
N MET A 48 9.14 -3.27 -3.93
CA MET A 48 7.85 -2.60 -3.78
C MET A 48 8.01 -1.06 -3.83
N PHE A 49 8.98 -0.52 -3.10
CA PHE A 49 9.21 0.93 -3.08
C PHE A 49 9.65 1.51 -4.43
N VAL A 50 10.58 0.84 -5.11
CA VAL A 50 11.14 1.34 -6.38
C VAL A 50 10.17 1.11 -7.53
N PHE A 51 9.63 -0.10 -7.69
CA PHE A 51 8.83 -0.45 -8.87
C PHE A 51 7.40 0.04 -8.77
N VAL A 52 6.75 -0.10 -7.61
CA VAL A 52 5.33 0.23 -7.44
C VAL A 52 5.19 1.69 -6.99
N PHE A 53 5.70 2.02 -5.81
CA PHE A 53 5.49 3.35 -5.24
C PHE A 53 6.20 4.49 -5.98
N THR A 54 7.22 4.18 -6.79
CA THR A 54 7.96 5.20 -7.55
C THR A 54 7.70 5.09 -9.05
N LEU A 55 8.11 4.00 -9.71
CA LEU A 55 8.06 3.90 -11.17
C LEU A 55 6.63 3.77 -11.72
N GLU A 56 5.82 2.84 -11.19
CA GLU A 56 4.43 2.70 -11.59
C GLU A 56 3.64 3.97 -11.28
N ALA A 57 3.81 4.54 -10.08
CA ALA A 57 3.17 5.80 -9.70
C ALA A 57 3.52 6.95 -10.65
N ALA A 58 4.79 7.09 -11.07
CA ALA A 58 5.20 8.11 -12.03
C ALA A 58 4.57 7.91 -13.41
N VAL A 59 4.51 6.67 -13.90
CA VAL A 59 3.87 6.33 -15.18
C VAL A 59 2.37 6.58 -15.12
N ASN A 60 1.70 6.13 -14.07
CA ASN A 60 0.27 6.37 -13.87
C ASN A 60 -0.04 7.87 -13.77
N GLN A 61 0.80 8.65 -13.09
CA GLN A 61 0.60 10.09 -12.98
C GLN A 61 0.69 10.80 -14.35
N THR A 62 1.60 10.38 -15.23
CA THR A 62 1.73 10.97 -16.57
C THR A 62 0.57 10.55 -17.48
N ILE A 63 0.22 9.27 -17.49
CA ILE A 63 -0.88 8.74 -18.32
C ILE A 63 -2.21 9.35 -17.90
N PHE A 64 -2.48 9.43 -16.60
CA PHE A 64 -3.75 9.98 -16.13
C PHE A 64 -3.91 11.46 -16.47
N LYS A 65 -2.83 12.25 -16.56
CA LYS A 65 -2.91 13.67 -16.98
C LYS A 65 -3.22 13.87 -18.48
N SER A 66 -3.16 12.81 -19.29
CA SER A 66 -3.47 12.89 -20.72
C SER A 66 -4.98 12.70 -21.00
N THR A 67 -5.40 13.03 -22.22
CA THR A 67 -6.77 12.77 -22.74
C THR A 67 -7.14 11.28 -22.74
N ILE A 68 -6.16 10.39 -22.91
CA ILE A 68 -6.35 8.94 -22.78
C ILE A 68 -6.69 8.60 -21.33
N GLY A 69 -6.00 9.24 -20.38
CA GLY A 69 -6.23 9.11 -18.95
C GLY A 69 -7.65 9.47 -18.51
N GLU A 70 -8.24 10.52 -19.10
CA GLU A 70 -9.64 10.90 -18.83
C GLU A 70 -10.61 9.80 -19.27
N THR A 71 -10.39 9.21 -20.45
CA THR A 71 -11.21 8.11 -20.96
C THR A 71 -11.14 6.89 -20.04
N ILE A 72 -9.94 6.57 -19.53
CA ILE A 72 -9.74 5.46 -18.59
C ILE A 72 -10.46 5.74 -17.26
N ARG A 73 -10.36 6.95 -16.70
CA ARG A 73 -11.02 7.30 -15.42
C ARG A 73 -12.54 7.30 -15.50
N ASN A 74 -13.11 7.65 -16.65
CA ASN A 74 -14.56 7.71 -16.84
C ASN A 74 -15.22 6.32 -16.94
N ASN A 75 -14.45 5.26 -17.18
CA ASN A 75 -14.95 3.89 -17.25
C ASN A 75 -14.29 3.00 -16.19
N LYS A 76 -15.07 2.59 -15.19
CA LYS A 76 -14.59 1.78 -14.04
C LYS A 76 -13.91 0.48 -14.47
N VAL A 77 -14.41 -0.17 -15.54
CA VAL A 77 -13.85 -1.43 -16.03
C VAL A 77 -12.48 -1.19 -16.68
N LEU A 78 -12.37 -0.15 -17.50
CA LEU A 78 -11.09 0.24 -18.09
C LEU A 78 -10.07 0.69 -17.03
N TYR A 79 -10.52 1.43 -16.01
CA TYR A 79 -9.68 1.84 -14.89
C TYR A 79 -9.13 0.63 -14.12
N ALA A 80 -9.99 -0.34 -13.77
CA ALA A 80 -9.56 -1.54 -13.07
C ALA A 80 -8.62 -2.41 -13.93
N ALA A 81 -8.92 -2.57 -15.22
CA ALA A 81 -8.08 -3.34 -16.15
C ALA A 81 -6.70 -2.69 -16.33
N TYR A 82 -6.66 -1.37 -16.57
CA TYR A 82 -5.41 -0.61 -16.69
C TYR A 82 -4.59 -0.69 -15.40
N GLY A 83 -5.20 -0.40 -14.24
CA GLY A 83 -4.51 -0.43 -12.95
C GLY A 83 -3.94 -1.82 -12.63
N GLY A 84 -4.72 -2.88 -12.84
CA GLY A 84 -4.25 -4.25 -12.65
C GLY A 84 -3.12 -4.65 -13.59
N LEU A 85 -3.18 -4.24 -14.87
CA LEU A 85 -2.11 -4.50 -15.84
C LEU A 85 -0.82 -3.74 -15.48
N MET A 86 -0.93 -2.48 -15.09
CA MET A 86 0.23 -1.69 -14.70
C MET A 86 0.89 -2.24 -13.43
N ALA A 87 0.10 -2.54 -12.40
CA ALA A 87 0.58 -3.18 -11.19
C ALA A 87 1.29 -4.51 -11.52
N ALA A 88 0.65 -5.38 -12.30
CA ALA A 88 1.24 -6.68 -12.69
C ALA A 88 2.57 -6.53 -13.44
N VAL A 89 2.67 -5.60 -14.39
CA VAL A 89 3.91 -5.37 -15.15
C VAL A 89 5.03 -4.89 -14.23
N PHE A 90 4.78 -3.86 -13.41
CA PHE A 90 5.83 -3.30 -12.56
C PHE A 90 6.25 -4.26 -11.44
N GLU A 91 5.29 -4.89 -10.78
CA GLU A 91 5.57 -5.85 -9.71
C GLU A 91 6.34 -7.07 -10.21
N GLU A 92 5.89 -7.71 -11.29
CA GLU A 92 6.57 -8.91 -11.80
C GLU A 92 7.94 -8.58 -12.41
N CYS A 93 8.09 -7.44 -13.09
CA CYS A 93 9.39 -7.01 -13.60
C CYS A 93 10.38 -6.76 -12.44
N GLY A 94 9.96 -6.06 -11.39
CA GLY A 94 10.80 -5.82 -10.22
C GLY A 94 11.18 -7.09 -9.49
N ARG A 95 10.21 -7.99 -9.32
CA ARG A 95 10.41 -9.32 -8.70
C ARG A 95 11.37 -10.18 -9.52
N TRP A 96 11.19 -10.22 -10.83
CA TRP A 96 12.08 -10.94 -11.74
C TRP A 96 13.52 -10.42 -11.67
N ILE A 97 13.72 -9.10 -11.65
CA ILE A 97 15.05 -8.49 -11.49
C ILE A 97 15.68 -8.90 -10.15
N ALA A 98 14.91 -8.84 -9.05
CA ALA A 98 15.39 -9.22 -7.72
C ALA A 98 15.85 -10.69 -7.64
N TYR A 99 15.07 -11.61 -8.21
CA TYR A 99 15.43 -13.03 -8.25
C TYR A 99 16.64 -13.31 -9.14
N ARG A 100 16.77 -12.61 -10.26
CA ARG A 100 17.89 -12.82 -11.19
C ARG A 100 19.22 -12.21 -10.69
N THR A 101 19.16 -11.21 -9.82
CA THR A 101 20.36 -10.44 -9.40
C THR A 101 20.77 -10.76 -7.96
N ILE A 102 20.00 -10.27 -6.98
CA ILE A 102 20.37 -10.27 -5.55
C ILE A 102 20.03 -11.61 -4.90
N LEU A 103 18.89 -12.20 -5.25
CA LEU A 103 18.40 -13.43 -4.61
C LEU A 103 18.83 -14.71 -5.33
N LYS A 104 19.59 -14.62 -6.42
CA LYS A 104 20.03 -15.78 -7.24
C LYS A 104 20.65 -16.92 -6.41
N ASN A 105 21.42 -16.58 -5.38
CA ASN A 105 22.12 -17.54 -4.52
C ASN A 105 21.30 -17.94 -3.28
N ARG A 106 20.08 -17.43 -3.13
CA ARG A 106 19.22 -17.57 -1.93
C ARG A 106 17.89 -18.27 -2.22
N MET A 107 17.73 -18.84 -3.42
CA MET A 107 16.50 -19.48 -3.90
C MET A 107 16.28 -20.91 -3.37
N GLY A 108 17.28 -21.55 -2.79
CA GLY A 108 17.20 -22.96 -2.34
C GLY A 108 16.46 -23.20 -1.02
N ASN A 109 15.84 -22.18 -0.43
CA ASN A 109 15.15 -22.28 0.85
C ASN A 109 13.77 -21.64 0.76
N ASP A 110 12.71 -22.43 0.96
CA ASP A 110 11.32 -21.97 0.93
C ASP A 110 11.06 -20.84 1.93
N SER A 111 11.72 -20.87 3.09
CA SER A 111 11.62 -19.80 4.09
C SER A 111 12.14 -18.46 3.55
N ASN A 112 13.10 -18.45 2.63
CA ASN A 112 13.60 -17.22 2.00
C ASN A 112 12.61 -16.66 0.99
N ALA A 113 11.94 -17.51 0.22
CA ALA A 113 10.87 -17.09 -0.70
C ALA A 113 9.69 -16.49 0.07
N LEU A 114 9.29 -17.13 1.18
CA LEU A 114 8.25 -16.60 2.06
C LEU A 114 8.69 -15.29 2.73
N MET A 115 9.95 -15.18 3.13
CA MET A 115 10.46 -13.93 3.70
C MET A 115 10.47 -12.78 2.68
N TYR A 116 10.79 -13.04 1.41
CA TYR A 116 10.61 -12.06 0.33
C TYR A 116 9.14 -11.62 0.22
N GLY A 117 8.21 -12.58 0.23
CA GLY A 117 6.77 -12.30 0.21
C GLY A 117 6.32 -11.43 1.39
N VAL A 118 6.82 -11.71 2.59
CA VAL A 118 6.56 -10.87 3.79
C VAL A 118 7.08 -9.45 3.59
N GLY A 119 8.28 -9.28 3.05
CA GLY A 119 8.83 -7.96 2.77
C GLY A 119 8.01 -7.19 1.72
N HIS A 120 7.71 -7.83 0.60
CA HIS A 120 7.01 -7.23 -0.53
C HIS A 120 5.54 -6.93 -0.19
N GLY A 121 4.75 -7.95 0.10
CA GLY A 121 3.32 -7.80 0.40
C GLY A 121 3.07 -7.18 1.77
N GLY A 122 3.98 -7.35 2.74
CA GLY A 122 3.88 -6.67 4.02
C GLY A 122 4.13 -5.17 3.92
N CYS A 123 5.04 -4.74 3.05
CA CYS A 123 5.23 -3.32 2.75
C CYS A 123 3.96 -2.72 2.15
N GLU A 124 3.34 -3.39 1.19
CA GLU A 124 2.07 -2.98 0.59
C GLU A 124 0.94 -2.89 1.62
N ALA A 125 0.78 -3.93 2.45
CA ALA A 125 -0.24 -3.97 3.50
C ALA A 125 -0.08 -2.79 4.47
N ILE A 126 1.14 -2.50 4.92
CA ILE A 126 1.41 -1.38 5.84
C ILE A 126 1.18 -0.03 5.14
N MET A 127 1.78 0.15 3.97
CA MET A 127 1.82 1.45 3.27
C MET A 127 0.45 1.84 2.72
N ILE A 128 -0.24 0.90 2.08
CA ILE A 128 -1.54 1.14 1.46
C ILE A 128 -2.64 0.98 2.49
N VAL A 129 -2.81 -0.21 3.07
CA VAL A 129 -3.96 -0.48 3.95
C VAL A 129 -3.77 0.15 5.34
N GLY A 130 -2.60 -0.01 5.95
CA GLY A 130 -2.31 0.46 7.30
C GLY A 130 -2.50 1.98 7.43
N PHE A 131 -1.75 2.77 6.66
CA PHE A 131 -1.86 4.23 6.72
C PHE A 131 -3.22 4.75 6.23
N MET A 132 -3.85 4.11 5.23
CA MET A 132 -5.19 4.47 4.79
C MET A 132 -6.21 4.29 5.92
N MET A 133 -6.17 3.16 6.64
CA MET A 133 -7.08 2.92 7.77
C MET A 133 -6.82 3.90 8.93
N LEU A 134 -5.57 4.21 9.24
CA LEU A 134 -5.22 5.24 10.24
C LEU A 134 -5.82 6.61 9.88
N ASN A 135 -5.71 6.99 8.61
CA ASN A 135 -6.29 8.23 8.10
C ASN A 135 -7.83 8.22 8.22
N TYR A 136 -8.48 7.12 7.82
CA TYR A 136 -9.93 6.98 7.88
C TYR A 136 -10.49 6.96 9.30
N ILE A 137 -9.81 6.33 10.25
CA ILE A 137 -10.18 6.37 11.67
C ILE A 137 -10.12 7.81 12.18
N THR A 138 -9.05 8.53 11.86
CA THR A 138 -8.85 9.92 12.28
C THR A 138 -9.98 10.81 11.73
N ILE A 139 -10.26 10.72 10.42
CA ILE A 139 -11.36 11.45 9.79
C ILE A 139 -12.70 11.08 10.40
N SER A 140 -12.97 9.79 10.61
CA SER A 140 -14.25 9.33 11.19
C SER A 140 -14.48 9.86 12.61
N ILE A 141 -13.44 9.91 13.43
CA ILE A 141 -13.51 10.50 14.78
C ILE A 141 -13.78 12.01 14.70
N MET A 142 -13.12 12.72 13.78
CA MET A 142 -13.35 14.15 13.58
C MET A 142 -14.76 14.45 13.03
N MET A 143 -15.30 13.59 12.15
CA MET A 143 -16.69 13.65 11.67
C MET A 143 -17.66 13.52 12.84
N ASN A 144 -17.49 12.49 13.67
CA ASN A 144 -18.38 12.22 14.80
C ASN A 144 -18.33 13.32 15.89
N LYS A 145 -17.20 14.01 16.02
CA LYS A 145 -17.02 15.14 16.94
C LYS A 145 -17.41 16.49 16.35
N GLY A 146 -17.76 16.57 15.06
CA GLY A 146 -18.10 17.82 14.37
C GLY A 146 -16.92 18.77 14.12
N THR A 147 -15.68 18.36 14.39
CA THR A 147 -14.47 19.22 14.36
C THR A 147 -13.80 19.30 12.97
N ILE A 148 -14.41 18.66 11.96
CA ILE A 148 -13.88 18.67 10.59
C ILE A 148 -13.89 20.05 9.96
N GLY A 149 -14.93 20.85 10.21
CA GLY A 149 -15.02 22.21 9.69
C GLY A 149 -13.87 23.09 10.15
N ASP A 150 -13.50 22.97 11.42
CA ASP A 150 -12.40 23.73 12.01
C ASP A 150 -11.05 23.36 11.38
N THR A 151 -10.83 22.06 11.14
CA THR A 151 -9.59 21.56 10.51
C THR A 151 -9.49 21.99 9.04
N LEU A 152 -10.58 21.94 8.27
CA LEU A 152 -10.59 22.44 6.90
C LEU A 152 -10.34 23.94 6.83
N SER A 153 -10.96 24.72 7.73
CA SER A 153 -10.76 26.18 7.77
C SER A 153 -9.31 26.57 8.06
N GLN A 154 -8.60 25.81 8.90
CA GLN A 154 -7.17 26.00 9.15
C GLN A 154 -6.33 25.66 7.91
N LEU A 155 -6.66 24.60 7.18
CA LEU A 155 -5.96 24.25 5.94
C LEU A 155 -6.14 25.32 4.86
N ASP A 156 -7.35 25.84 4.67
CA ASP A 156 -7.64 26.93 3.72
C ASP A 156 -6.86 28.21 4.06
N SER A 157 -6.77 28.56 5.34
CA SER A 157 -5.97 29.72 5.78
C SER A 157 -4.46 29.56 5.58
N THR A 158 -3.98 28.31 5.48
CA THR A 158 -2.56 27.98 5.29
C THR A 158 -2.19 27.82 3.82
N THR A 159 -3.13 27.43 2.95
CA THR A 159 -2.93 27.32 1.49
C THR A 159 -3.17 28.63 0.74
N LEU A 160 -3.90 29.58 1.35
CA LEU A 160 -4.12 30.94 0.83
C LEU A 160 -3.05 31.96 1.32
N ALA A 161 -2.08 31.54 2.13
CA ALA A 161 -0.94 32.33 2.60
C ALA A 161 0.35 31.98 1.83
#